data_AF-A0A2T4BP97-F1
#
_entry.id   AF-A0A2T4BP97-F1
#
_cell.length_a   1.000
_cell.length_b   1.000
_cell.length_c   1.000
_cell.angle_alpha   90.00
_cell.angle_beta   90.00
_cell.angle_gamma   90.00
#
_symmetry.space_group_name_H-M   'P 1'
#
loop_
_entity.id
_entity.type
_entity.pdbx_description
1 polymer ?
#
loop_
_entity_poly.entity_id
_entity_poly.type
_entity_poly.pdbx_seq_one_letter_code
_entity_poly.pdbx_strand_id
1 'polypeptide(L)'
;MPTTHHCQCCNKNGYCKDHQIQCNVHPKVYYYRSDSTGYPKNQQEPKPQSLDLDAGEAAIFRSVTLLAKGGYNTVWLVRLHGYFEVTRVASSGQDDSQTVTRSFNEYVLRLPCEDALFPYQITNEVAFKKFISTEFPHIPVPLIFFHQATDTHSTSFIAEEYIDARPLSSNWMSLTAEQKELMAKQLAKITVDFAGTCFSMIGGLNPDNFQPAPTVEGVKIFKGRRKFHSRQYYPIGPYRTTKEYILACYEREIAYYSHADEEDIEQDLFEDVSASDFIKRLQQKRDSLATIDMEDEPFTLVHGDFHGRNILTKGDQILGILDWEFAGSYPVSETLSGGGIDVVEAESEELDDENTLWDRRIRDFIREEAVARHWEGDKLDLLLGNGNLELARARVEMFP
;
A
#
# COMPACT_ATOMS: atom_id res chain seq x y z
N MET A 1 -28.57 5.63 -12.64
CA MET A 1 -28.84 6.66 -11.61
C MET A 1 -27.60 6.72 -10.74
N PRO A 2 -27.06 7.90 -10.43
CA PRO A 2 -25.80 8.00 -9.70
C PRO A 2 -26.01 7.53 -8.26
N THR A 3 -25.26 6.50 -7.86
CA THR A 3 -25.31 5.89 -6.53
C THR A 3 -24.62 6.81 -5.52
N THR A 4 -25.32 7.11 -4.43
CA THR A 4 -24.85 7.91 -3.30
C THR A 4 -24.00 7.04 -2.39
N HIS A 5 -22.77 7.44 -2.07
CA HIS A 5 -21.99 6.79 -1.00
C HIS A 5 -22.58 7.23 0.35
N HIS A 6 -22.91 6.25 1.21
CA HIS A 6 -23.30 6.50 2.59
C HIS A 6 -22.07 6.54 3.50
N CYS A 7 -21.75 7.69 4.08
CA CYS A 7 -20.66 7.80 5.05
C CYS A 7 -21.18 7.44 6.46
N GLN A 8 -20.78 6.27 6.98
CA GLN A 8 -21.26 5.74 8.27
C GLN A 8 -20.89 6.62 9.47
N CYS A 9 -19.82 7.41 9.41
CA CYS A 9 -19.40 8.29 10.50
C CYS A 9 -20.22 9.58 10.60
N CYS A 10 -20.82 10.06 9.51
CA CYS A 10 -21.63 11.28 9.54
C CYS A 10 -23.10 11.06 9.14
N ASN A 11 -23.47 9.83 8.79
CA ASN A 11 -24.81 9.41 8.43
C ASN A 11 -25.42 10.22 7.25
N LYS A 12 -24.59 10.63 6.28
CA LYS A 12 -25.00 11.42 5.10
C LYS A 12 -24.79 10.64 3.80
N ASN A 13 -25.72 10.85 2.87
CA ASN A 13 -25.64 10.38 1.49
C ASN A 13 -25.16 11.54 0.61
N GLY A 14 -24.05 11.40 -0.11
CA GLY A 14 -23.49 12.50 -0.89
C GLY A 14 -22.61 12.05 -2.05
N TYR A 15 -22.43 12.93 -3.03
CA TYR A 15 -21.47 12.76 -4.12
C TYR A 15 -20.04 12.76 -3.55
N CYS A 16 -19.25 11.79 -4.01
CA CYS A 16 -17.94 11.41 -3.49
C CYS A 16 -16.97 12.59 -3.28
N LYS A 17 -16.91 13.58 -4.18
CA LYS A 17 -15.86 14.60 -4.18
C LYS A 17 -16.00 15.62 -3.04
N ASP A 18 -17.16 16.27 -2.91
CA ASP A 18 -17.35 17.34 -1.91
C ASP A 18 -17.44 16.80 -0.48
N HIS A 19 -17.99 15.59 -0.32
CA HIS A 19 -18.09 14.95 0.99
C HIS A 19 -16.73 14.44 1.49
N GLN A 20 -15.88 13.92 0.60
CA GLN A 20 -14.52 13.47 0.96
C GLN A 20 -13.62 14.63 1.38
N ILE A 21 -13.77 15.80 0.75
CA ILE A 21 -13.03 17.02 1.12
C ILE A 21 -13.49 17.55 2.50
N GLN A 22 -14.77 17.34 2.87
CA GLN A 22 -15.35 17.86 4.12
C GLN A 22 -15.43 16.84 5.27
N CYS A 23 -15.17 15.55 5.04
CA CYS A 23 -15.28 14.51 6.06
C CYS A 23 -14.01 14.45 6.93
N ASN A 24 -14.10 15.05 8.12
CA ASN A 24 -13.01 15.13 9.10
C ASN A 24 -12.60 13.80 9.76
N VAL A 25 -13.28 12.68 9.44
CA VAL A 25 -13.16 11.42 10.20
C VAL A 25 -12.45 10.33 9.41
N HIS A 26 -12.53 10.31 8.08
CA HIS A 26 -11.78 9.37 7.23
C HIS A 26 -11.60 9.93 5.81
N PRO A 27 -10.45 10.53 5.47
CA PRO A 27 -10.06 10.65 4.08
C PRO A 27 -9.68 9.25 3.61
N LYS A 28 -10.65 8.50 3.05
CA LYS A 28 -10.34 7.23 2.38
C LYS A 28 -9.25 7.52 1.35
N VAL A 29 -8.07 6.94 1.54
CA VAL A 29 -6.96 7.06 0.60
C VAL A 29 -7.27 6.16 -0.58
N TYR A 30 -8.05 6.65 -1.52
CA TYR A 30 -8.22 5.95 -2.78
C TYR A 30 -6.95 6.15 -3.61
N TYR A 31 -6.10 5.13 -3.67
CA TYR A 31 -4.90 5.09 -4.51
C TYR A 31 -5.22 4.93 -6.02
N TYR A 32 -6.40 5.35 -6.47
CA TYR A 32 -6.84 5.17 -7.85
C TYR A 32 -6.92 6.50 -8.59
N ARG A 33 -6.44 6.46 -9.83
CA ARG A 33 -6.27 7.60 -10.74
C ARG A 33 -7.43 8.59 -10.78
N SER A 34 -7.05 9.82 -11.07
CA SER A 34 -7.81 11.05 -11.21
C SER A 34 -8.73 11.13 -12.43
N ASP A 35 -9.34 10.03 -12.87
CA ASP A 35 -10.47 10.07 -13.82
C ASP A 35 -11.80 10.04 -13.06
N SER A 36 -12.01 11.13 -12.30
CA SER A 36 -13.29 11.76 -11.92
C SER A 36 -14.59 11.05 -12.35
N THR A 37 -14.89 9.95 -11.69
CA THR A 37 -16.20 9.52 -11.18
C THR A 37 -15.86 8.35 -10.28
N GLY A 38 -16.33 8.31 -9.03
CA GLY A 38 -16.17 7.14 -8.18
C GLY A 38 -16.45 5.86 -8.96
N TYR A 39 -15.70 4.81 -8.63
CA TYR A 39 -15.41 3.58 -9.37
C TYR A 39 -14.24 3.71 -10.36
N PRO A 40 -13.18 2.87 -10.26
CA PRO A 40 -12.32 2.65 -11.41
C PRO A 40 -13.25 2.25 -12.55
N LYS A 41 -13.33 3.08 -13.61
CA LYS A 41 -13.93 2.61 -14.85
C LYS A 41 -13.24 1.29 -15.16
N ASN A 42 -14.04 0.26 -15.38
CA ASN A 42 -13.65 -1.06 -15.87
C ASN A 42 -12.67 -0.89 -17.05
N GLN A 43 -11.40 -0.62 -16.76
CA GLN A 43 -10.30 -0.95 -17.63
C GLN A 43 -10.25 -2.44 -17.44
N GLN A 44 -11.08 -3.12 -18.24
CA GLN A 44 -11.06 -4.55 -18.42
C GLN A 44 -9.59 -4.95 -18.37
N GLU A 45 -9.21 -5.71 -17.33
CA GLU A 45 -7.80 -6.09 -17.12
C GLU A 45 -7.26 -6.48 -18.49
N PRO A 46 -6.15 -5.86 -18.94
CA PRO A 46 -5.70 -6.04 -20.31
C PRO A 46 -5.63 -7.54 -20.56
N LYS A 47 -6.39 -8.01 -21.55
CA LYS A 47 -6.42 -9.44 -21.87
C LYS A 47 -4.98 -9.91 -21.97
N PRO A 48 -4.62 -11.07 -21.40
CA PRO A 48 -3.25 -11.54 -21.37
C PRO A 48 -2.62 -11.41 -22.76
N GLN A 49 -1.68 -10.48 -22.91
CA GLN A 49 -1.05 -10.18 -24.19
C GLN A 49 0.32 -10.82 -24.19
N SER A 50 0.51 -11.81 -25.06
CA SER A 50 1.82 -12.42 -25.24
C SER A 50 2.65 -11.56 -26.18
N LEU A 51 3.94 -11.40 -25.87
CA LEU A 51 4.89 -10.76 -26.76
C LEU A 51 5.28 -11.72 -27.90
N ASP A 52 5.44 -11.16 -29.09
CA ASP A 52 6.09 -11.86 -30.20
C ASP A 52 7.59 -11.84 -29.94
N LEU A 53 8.15 -13.02 -29.66
CA LEU A 53 9.57 -13.19 -29.37
C LEU A 53 10.35 -13.39 -30.66
N ASP A 54 11.53 -12.76 -30.76
CA ASP A 54 12.44 -13.04 -31.85
C ASP A 54 13.08 -14.43 -31.71
N ALA A 55 13.82 -14.88 -32.73
CA ALA A 55 14.40 -16.23 -32.74
C ALA A 55 15.42 -16.48 -31.61
N GLY A 56 16.11 -15.43 -31.15
CA GLY A 56 17.06 -15.52 -30.04
C GLY A 56 16.34 -15.58 -28.69
N GLU A 57 15.32 -14.75 -28.51
CA GLU A 57 14.48 -14.72 -27.32
C GLU A 57 13.68 -16.01 -27.17
N ALA A 58 13.08 -16.52 -28.26
CA ALA A 58 12.32 -17.76 -28.28
C ALA A 58 13.16 -19.02 -27.97
N ALA A 59 14.49 -18.94 -28.07
CA ALA A 59 15.38 -20.02 -27.64
C ALA A 59 15.43 -20.14 -26.11
N ILE A 60 15.14 -19.07 -25.38
CA ILE A 60 15.21 -18.98 -23.91
C ILE A 60 13.81 -18.99 -23.30
N PHE A 61 12.93 -18.13 -23.81
CA PHE A 61 11.60 -17.88 -23.29
C PHE A 61 10.56 -18.69 -24.06
N ARG A 62 9.81 -19.52 -23.32
CA ARG A 62 8.63 -20.22 -23.83
C ARG A 62 7.48 -19.24 -24.06
N SER A 63 7.31 -18.26 -23.18
CA SER A 63 6.32 -17.19 -23.34
C SER A 63 6.62 -16.02 -22.41
N VAL A 64 6.28 -14.81 -22.84
CA VAL A 64 6.23 -13.62 -22.00
C VAL A 64 4.84 -13.00 -22.15
N THR A 65 4.06 -12.98 -21.07
CA THR A 65 2.65 -12.61 -21.11
C THR A 65 2.36 -11.49 -20.12
N LEU A 66 1.80 -10.38 -20.58
CA LEU A 66 1.30 -9.31 -19.71
C LEU A 66 0.16 -9.88 -18.86
N LEU A 67 0.31 -9.87 -17.54
CA LEU A 67 -0.74 -10.26 -16.60
C LEU A 67 -1.59 -9.05 -16.20
N ALA A 68 -0.94 -7.93 -15.88
CA ALA A 68 -1.60 -6.74 -15.40
C ALA A 68 -0.84 -5.47 -15.78
N LYS A 69 -1.57 -4.37 -15.92
CA LYS A 69 -1.01 -3.03 -16.08
C LYS A 69 -1.66 -2.13 -15.03
N GLY A 70 -0.90 -1.82 -13.97
CA GLY A 70 -1.33 -0.92 -12.91
C GLY A 70 -1.00 0.53 -13.21
N GLY A 71 -1.24 1.40 -12.23
CA GLY A 71 -0.85 2.81 -12.28
C GLY A 71 0.66 3.03 -12.19
N TYR A 72 1.40 2.11 -11.56
CA TYR A 72 2.81 2.29 -11.20
C TYR A 72 3.75 1.24 -11.79
N ASN A 73 3.22 0.14 -12.29
CA ASN A 73 4.02 -0.92 -12.88
C ASN A 73 3.21 -1.75 -13.90
N THR A 74 3.95 -2.49 -14.72
CA THR A 74 3.41 -3.59 -15.54
C THR A 74 3.94 -4.90 -15.00
N VAL A 75 3.06 -5.91 -14.98
CA VAL A 75 3.34 -7.22 -14.40
C VAL A 75 3.30 -8.26 -15.52
N TRP A 76 4.40 -8.97 -15.72
CA TRP A 76 4.57 -9.93 -16.80
C TRP A 76 4.86 -11.31 -16.24
N LEU A 77 4.21 -12.34 -16.75
CA LEU A 77 4.58 -13.73 -16.51
C LEU A 77 5.60 -14.16 -17.55
N VAL A 78 6.80 -14.50 -17.10
CA VAL A 78 7.86 -15.04 -17.93
C VAL A 78 7.96 -16.54 -17.69
N ARG A 79 7.93 -17.31 -18.77
CA ARG A 79 8.12 -18.77 -18.76
C ARG A 79 9.33 -19.14 -19.59
N LEU A 80 10.17 -19.99 -19.04
CA LEU A 80 11.43 -20.45 -19.62
C LEU A 80 11.28 -21.85 -20.21
N HIS A 81 12.11 -22.17 -21.21
CA HIS A 81 12.32 -23.55 -21.63
C HIS A 81 13.21 -24.32 -20.64
N GLY A 82 14.16 -23.63 -20.01
CA GLY A 82 15.02 -24.17 -18.96
C GLY A 82 14.52 -23.85 -17.55
N TYR A 83 15.44 -23.91 -16.59
CA TYR A 83 15.21 -23.48 -15.22
C TYR A 83 16.42 -22.71 -14.69
N PHE A 84 16.19 -21.91 -13.66
CA PHE A 84 17.23 -21.33 -12.82
C PHE A 84 17.06 -21.82 -11.39
N GLU A 85 18.14 -21.81 -10.62
CA GLU A 85 18.14 -22.28 -9.24
C GLU A 85 18.29 -21.11 -8.28
N VAL A 86 17.47 -21.12 -7.23
CA VAL A 86 17.54 -20.17 -6.13
C VAL A 86 17.85 -20.95 -4.86
N THR A 87 18.91 -20.52 -4.17
CA THR A 87 19.39 -21.15 -2.95
C THR A 87 19.08 -20.26 -1.76
N ARG A 88 18.37 -20.80 -0.76
CA ARG A 88 18.11 -20.10 0.50
C ARG A 88 18.75 -20.85 1.66
N VAL A 89 19.27 -20.09 2.62
CA VAL A 89 19.74 -20.63 3.89
C VAL A 89 18.53 -20.66 4.82
N ALA A 90 18.07 -21.86 5.20
CA ALA A 90 17.06 -21.99 6.24
C ALA A 90 17.73 -21.81 7.60
N SER A 91 17.44 -20.71 8.30
CA SER A 91 17.84 -20.53 9.69
C SER A 91 16.88 -21.31 10.59
N SER A 92 17.10 -22.61 10.77
CA SER A 92 16.57 -23.29 11.95
C SER A 92 17.45 -22.88 13.13
N GLY A 93 16.85 -22.37 14.21
CA GLY A 93 17.53 -21.76 15.36
C GLY A 93 18.43 -22.66 16.22
N GLN A 94 19.06 -23.68 15.65
CA GLN A 94 20.15 -24.48 16.24
C GLN A 94 21.09 -24.96 15.11
N ASP A 95 22.31 -24.43 15.10
CA ASP A 95 23.61 -24.90 14.53
C ASP A 95 23.71 -25.76 13.25
N ASP A 96 22.64 -26.01 12.51
CA ASP A 96 22.68 -26.74 11.24
C ASP A 96 21.89 -25.95 10.18
N SER A 97 22.60 -25.05 9.50
CA SER A 97 22.02 -24.26 8.41
C SER A 97 21.75 -25.17 7.22
N GLN A 98 20.50 -25.63 7.06
CA GLN A 98 20.11 -26.38 5.87
C GLN A 98 19.94 -25.42 4.69
N THR A 99 20.78 -25.62 3.69
CA THR A 99 20.68 -24.94 2.41
C THR A 99 19.62 -25.63 1.56
N VAL A 100 18.56 -24.91 1.19
CA VAL A 100 17.49 -25.40 0.32
C VAL A 100 17.63 -24.74 -1.05
N THR A 101 17.90 -25.54 -2.07
CA THR A 101 17.93 -25.10 -3.46
C THR A 101 16.62 -25.50 -4.15
N ARG A 102 15.98 -24.55 -4.84
CA ARG A 102 14.75 -24.77 -5.62
C ARG A 102 14.97 -24.31 -7.06
N SER A 103 14.44 -25.08 -8.01
CA SER A 103 14.51 -24.77 -9.44
C SER A 103 13.20 -24.15 -9.91
N PHE A 104 13.29 -23.07 -10.69
CA PHE A 104 12.14 -22.34 -11.23
C PHE A 104 12.24 -22.24 -12.74
N ASN A 105 11.12 -22.45 -13.44
CA ASN A 105 11.00 -22.27 -14.89
C ASN A 105 10.01 -21.16 -15.27
N GLU A 106 9.46 -20.45 -14.28
CA GLU A 106 8.61 -19.29 -14.49
C GLU A 106 8.73 -18.31 -13.32
N TYR A 107 8.51 -17.04 -13.62
CA TYR A 107 8.59 -15.95 -12.66
C TYR A 107 7.75 -14.76 -13.12
N VAL A 108 7.42 -13.88 -12.17
CA VAL A 108 6.81 -12.58 -12.43
C VAL A 108 7.90 -11.53 -12.59
N LEU A 109 7.83 -10.76 -13.67
CA LEU A 109 8.63 -9.57 -13.91
C LEU A 109 7.76 -8.33 -13.73
N ARG A 110 8.05 -7.53 -12.71
CA ARG A 110 7.44 -6.20 -12.51
C ARG A 110 8.36 -5.13 -13.09
N LEU A 111 7.83 -4.34 -14.02
CA LEU A 111 8.52 -3.20 -14.61
C LEU A 111 7.82 -1.90 -14.18
N PRO A 112 8.50 -1.00 -13.47
CA PRO A 112 7.92 0.25 -12.99
C PRO A 112 7.60 1.18 -14.15
N CYS A 113 6.53 1.96 -14.01
CA CYS A 113 6.18 3.03 -14.93
C CYS A 113 7.08 4.26 -14.73
N GLU A 114 7.11 5.16 -15.71
CA GLU A 114 7.89 6.41 -15.64
C GLU A 114 7.53 7.27 -14.43
N ASP A 115 6.28 7.16 -13.95
CA ASP A 115 5.78 7.93 -12.82
C ASP A 115 6.07 7.34 -11.43
N ALA A 116 6.81 6.23 -11.36
CA ALA A 116 7.18 5.64 -10.07
C ALA A 116 8.15 6.54 -9.25
N LEU A 117 8.20 6.28 -7.94
CA LEU A 117 9.03 7.02 -6.98
C LEU A 117 10.45 6.44 -6.90
N PHE A 118 11.24 6.63 -7.95
CA PHE A 118 12.57 6.04 -8.06
C PHE A 118 13.59 6.63 -7.06
N PRO A 119 14.54 5.80 -6.56
CA PRO A 119 14.57 4.33 -6.56
C PRO A 119 13.74 3.73 -5.40
N TYR A 120 13.11 4.59 -4.59
CA TYR A 120 12.55 4.26 -3.29
C TYR A 120 11.39 3.26 -3.38
N GLN A 121 10.46 3.39 -4.33
CA GLN A 121 9.29 2.50 -4.43
C GLN A 121 9.69 1.03 -4.60
N ILE A 122 10.70 0.77 -5.43
CA ILE A 122 11.18 -0.57 -5.76
C ILE A 122 11.99 -1.14 -4.61
N THR A 123 12.90 -0.36 -4.06
CA THR A 123 13.71 -0.78 -2.90
C THR A 123 12.83 -1.08 -1.70
N ASN A 124 11.79 -0.28 -1.48
CA ASN A 124 10.85 -0.43 -0.38
C ASN A 124 10.00 -1.71 -0.52
N GLU A 125 9.43 -1.97 -1.70
CA GLU A 125 8.67 -3.20 -1.96
C GLU A 125 9.52 -4.46 -1.72
N VAL A 126 10.74 -4.47 -2.27
CA VAL A 126 11.67 -5.59 -2.09
C VAL A 126 12.03 -5.76 -0.61
N ALA A 127 12.27 -4.66 0.10
CA ALA A 127 12.65 -4.70 1.51
C ALA A 127 11.54 -5.31 2.36
N PHE A 128 10.29 -4.88 2.18
CA PHE A 128 9.18 -5.41 2.97
C PHE A 128 8.85 -6.86 2.60
N LYS A 129 8.88 -7.27 1.33
CA LYS A 129 8.74 -8.69 0.97
C LYS A 129 9.82 -9.56 1.62
N LYS A 130 11.09 -9.12 1.59
CA LYS A 130 12.19 -9.81 2.28
C LYS A 130 11.98 -9.86 3.79
N PHE A 131 11.62 -8.73 4.41
CA PHE A 131 11.35 -8.61 5.85
C PHE A 131 10.23 -9.57 6.28
N ILE A 132 9.09 -9.57 5.61
CA ILE A 132 7.97 -10.47 5.91
C ILE A 132 8.37 -11.92 5.76
N SER A 133 9.05 -12.27 4.67
CA SER A 133 9.49 -13.65 4.46
C SER A 133 10.49 -14.16 5.52
N THR A 134 11.12 -13.25 6.25
CA THR A 134 12.12 -13.54 7.29
C THR A 134 11.48 -13.56 8.67
N GLU A 135 10.75 -12.51 9.03
CA GLU A 135 10.18 -12.32 10.36
C GLU A 135 8.82 -13.03 10.55
N PHE A 136 8.08 -13.25 9.46
CA PHE A 136 6.73 -13.82 9.47
C PHE A 136 6.62 -14.98 8.47
N PRO A 137 7.28 -16.13 8.70
CA PRO A 137 7.30 -17.24 7.76
C PRO A 137 5.91 -17.87 7.52
N HIS A 138 4.93 -17.62 8.39
CA HIS A 138 3.53 -18.04 8.20
C HIS A 138 2.72 -17.09 7.31
N ILE A 139 3.25 -15.91 6.96
CA ILE A 139 2.63 -14.94 6.07
C ILE A 139 3.26 -15.08 4.68
N PRO A 140 2.55 -15.67 3.70
CA PRO A 140 3.13 -15.92 2.40
C PRO A 140 3.28 -14.62 1.61
N VAL A 141 4.46 -14.41 1.03
CA VAL A 141 4.77 -13.32 0.09
C VAL A 141 5.61 -13.89 -1.06
N PRO A 142 5.54 -13.33 -2.28
CA PRO A 142 6.37 -13.77 -3.40
C PRO A 142 7.87 -13.72 -3.05
N LEU A 143 8.59 -14.80 -3.34
CA LEU A 143 10.04 -14.82 -3.21
C LEU A 143 10.69 -13.89 -4.24
N ILE A 144 11.46 -12.90 -3.78
CA ILE A 144 12.29 -12.06 -4.65
C ILE A 144 13.49 -12.87 -5.18
N PHE A 145 13.62 -12.97 -6.50
CA PHE A 145 14.77 -13.60 -7.15
C PHE A 145 15.85 -12.58 -7.48
N PHE A 146 15.47 -11.51 -8.18
CA PHE A 146 16.36 -10.45 -8.62
C PHE A 146 15.63 -9.12 -8.57
N HIS A 147 16.36 -8.04 -8.36
CA HIS A 147 15.82 -6.71 -8.54
C HIS A 147 16.94 -5.75 -8.94
N GLN A 148 16.56 -4.69 -9.63
CA GLN A 148 17.41 -3.55 -9.88
C GLN A 148 16.57 -2.29 -9.64
N ALA A 149 17.09 -1.38 -8.83
CA ALA A 149 16.45 -0.11 -8.55
C ALA A 149 17.44 1.01 -8.87
N THR A 150 17.10 1.83 -9.85
CA THR A 150 17.87 2.99 -10.29
C THR A 150 16.95 4.21 -10.32
N ASP A 151 17.51 5.36 -10.69
CA ASP A 151 16.74 6.60 -10.90
C ASP A 151 15.98 6.59 -12.24
N THR A 152 15.93 5.47 -12.97
CA THR A 152 15.34 5.38 -14.31
C THR A 152 14.49 4.11 -14.48
N HIS A 153 13.26 4.29 -14.97
CA HIS A 153 12.30 3.20 -15.16
C HIS A 153 12.81 2.06 -16.06
N SER A 154 13.49 2.39 -17.17
CA SER A 154 13.95 1.41 -18.17
C SER A 154 15.04 0.45 -17.70
N THR A 155 15.69 0.76 -16.58
CA THR A 155 16.77 -0.06 -15.99
C THR A 155 16.38 -0.63 -14.63
N SER A 156 15.14 -0.40 -14.20
CA SER A 156 14.63 -0.86 -12.92
C SER A 156 13.63 -1.98 -13.10
N PHE A 157 13.67 -3.00 -12.24
CA PHE A 157 12.76 -4.14 -12.29
C PHE A 157 12.75 -4.92 -10.97
N ILE A 158 11.71 -5.74 -10.79
CA ILE A 158 11.66 -6.81 -9.79
C ILE A 158 11.31 -8.11 -10.51
N ALA A 159 12.09 -9.16 -10.29
CA ALA A 159 11.79 -10.52 -10.72
C ALA A 159 11.52 -11.38 -9.47
N GLU A 160 10.34 -11.99 -9.41
CA GLU A 160 9.85 -12.69 -8.22
C GLU A 160 9.02 -13.93 -8.56
N GLU A 161 8.71 -14.72 -7.53
CA GLU A 161 7.93 -15.94 -7.65
C GLU A 161 6.55 -15.69 -8.26
N TYR A 162 6.21 -16.51 -9.26
CA TYR A 162 4.84 -16.58 -9.75
C TYR A 162 4.03 -17.49 -8.83
N ILE A 163 2.93 -16.94 -8.29
CA ILE A 163 1.97 -17.67 -7.48
C ILE A 163 0.72 -17.88 -8.33
N ASP A 164 0.50 -19.12 -8.77
CA ASP A 164 -0.72 -19.52 -9.47
C ASP A 164 -1.90 -19.52 -8.49
N ALA A 165 -2.56 -18.37 -8.36
CA ALA A 165 -3.72 -18.14 -7.49
C ALA A 165 -4.50 -16.92 -7.98
N ARG A 166 -5.69 -16.67 -7.40
CA ARG A 166 -6.53 -15.52 -7.76
C ARG A 166 -6.63 -14.54 -6.59
N PRO A 167 -6.81 -13.23 -6.84
CA PRO A 167 -7.11 -12.28 -5.79
C PRO A 167 -8.33 -12.70 -4.95
N LEU A 168 -8.30 -12.42 -3.65
CA LEU A 168 -9.39 -12.65 -2.72
C LEU A 168 -10.64 -11.90 -3.18
N SER A 169 -10.49 -10.69 -3.70
CA SER A 169 -11.61 -9.90 -4.24
C SER A 169 -12.39 -10.61 -5.34
N SER A 170 -11.71 -11.39 -6.20
CA SER A 170 -12.38 -12.19 -7.24
C SER A 170 -12.97 -13.50 -6.70
N ASN A 171 -12.50 -14.01 -5.56
CA ASN A 171 -12.88 -15.32 -5.03
C ASN A 171 -13.91 -15.22 -3.89
N TRP A 172 -13.99 -14.08 -3.21
CA TRP A 172 -14.74 -13.87 -1.98
C TRP A 172 -16.20 -14.29 -2.08
N MET A 173 -16.90 -13.86 -3.13
CA MET A 173 -18.32 -14.15 -3.32
C MET A 173 -18.63 -15.62 -3.59
N SER A 174 -17.62 -16.43 -3.92
CA SER A 174 -17.78 -17.88 -4.08
C SER A 174 -17.58 -18.67 -2.79
N LEU A 175 -17.08 -18.03 -1.73
CA LEU A 175 -16.85 -18.68 -0.43
C LEU A 175 -18.17 -18.88 0.33
N THR A 176 -18.25 -20.00 1.05
CA THR A 176 -19.31 -20.25 2.04
C THR A 176 -19.19 -19.30 3.23
N ALA A 177 -20.25 -19.17 4.03
CA ALA A 177 -20.24 -18.31 5.21
C ALA A 177 -19.13 -18.70 6.20
N GLU A 178 -18.93 -20.01 6.41
CA GLU A 178 -17.88 -20.56 7.26
C GLU A 178 -16.48 -20.24 6.74
N GLN A 179 -16.28 -20.34 5.41
CA GLN A 179 -15.01 -20.00 4.78
C GLN A 179 -14.71 -18.50 4.85
N LYS A 180 -15.71 -17.63 4.66
CA LYS A 180 -15.54 -16.18 4.83
C LYS A 180 -15.16 -15.84 6.27
N GLU A 181 -15.76 -16.50 7.26
CA GLU A 181 -15.41 -16.30 8.66
C GLU A 181 -13.98 -16.74 8.97
N LEU A 182 -13.57 -17.91 8.47
CA LEU A 182 -12.19 -18.39 8.62
C LEU A 182 -11.18 -17.45 7.95
N MET A 183 -11.50 -16.95 6.76
CA MET A 183 -10.68 -15.98 6.05
C MET A 183 -10.58 -14.67 6.84
N ALA A 184 -11.70 -14.12 7.34
CA ALA A 184 -11.71 -12.90 8.14
C ALA A 184 -10.85 -13.03 9.41
N LYS A 185 -10.87 -14.20 10.07
CA LYS A 185 -9.98 -14.50 11.22
C LYS A 185 -8.50 -14.55 10.81
N GLN A 186 -8.18 -15.10 9.64
CA GLN A 186 -6.80 -15.08 9.12
C GLN A 186 -6.33 -13.66 8.84
N LEU A 187 -7.16 -12.83 8.21
CA LEU A 187 -6.87 -11.41 7.96
C LEU A 187 -6.62 -10.67 9.26
N ALA A 188 -7.49 -10.86 10.25
CA ALA A 188 -7.33 -10.26 11.58
C ALA A 188 -6.01 -10.65 12.24
N LYS A 189 -5.63 -11.93 12.19
CA LYS A 189 -4.36 -12.42 12.73
C LYS A 189 -3.17 -11.73 12.09
N ILE A 190 -3.17 -11.61 10.76
CA ILE A 190 -2.13 -10.95 9.99
C ILE A 190 -2.06 -9.46 10.34
N THR A 191 -3.20 -8.77 10.46
CA THR A 191 -3.23 -7.36 10.87
C THR A 191 -2.63 -7.15 12.26
N VAL A 192 -2.92 -8.04 13.21
CA VAL A 192 -2.34 -7.96 14.56
C VAL A 192 -0.85 -8.33 14.57
N ASP A 193 -0.39 -9.22 13.67
CA ASP A 193 1.05 -9.47 13.46
C ASP A 193 1.77 -8.20 12.99
N PHE A 194 1.20 -7.48 12.01
CA PHE A 194 1.78 -6.23 11.51
C PHE A 194 1.81 -5.15 12.59
N ALA A 195 0.69 -4.94 13.28
CA ALA A 195 0.61 -3.98 14.38
C ALA A 195 1.55 -4.36 15.54
N GLY A 196 1.83 -5.65 15.76
CA GLY A 196 2.75 -6.11 16.79
C GLY A 196 4.23 -5.90 16.47
N THR A 197 4.57 -5.56 15.23
CA THR A 197 5.95 -5.27 14.82
C THR A 197 6.34 -3.89 15.32
N CYS A 198 7.48 -3.73 15.98
CA CYS A 198 7.94 -2.43 16.47
C CYS A 198 9.15 -1.93 15.69
N PHE A 199 9.12 -0.66 15.30
CA PHE A 199 10.21 0.04 14.66
C PHE A 199 10.59 1.29 15.46
N SER A 200 11.82 1.77 15.26
CA SER A 200 12.34 2.96 15.95
C SER A 200 12.05 4.28 15.23
N MET A 201 11.61 4.23 13.97
CA MET A 201 11.42 5.40 13.11
C MET A 201 10.26 5.18 12.14
N ILE A 202 9.60 6.26 11.73
CA ILE A 202 8.63 6.27 10.62
C ILE A 202 9.41 6.27 9.30
N GLY A 203 9.14 5.34 8.40
CA GLY A 203 9.98 5.15 7.22
C GLY A 203 9.70 3.87 6.43
N GLY A 204 10.31 3.79 5.25
CA GLY A 204 10.49 2.54 4.53
C GLY A 204 11.65 1.73 5.11
N LEU A 205 12.06 0.66 4.40
CA LEU A 205 13.22 -0.16 4.77
C LEU A 205 14.23 -0.27 3.63
N ASN A 206 15.50 -0.41 3.98
CA ASN A 206 16.53 -0.81 3.04
C ASN A 206 16.48 -2.34 2.79
N PRO A 207 16.55 -2.81 1.53
CA PRO A 207 16.35 -4.22 1.18
C PRO A 207 17.47 -5.18 1.58
N ASP A 208 18.63 -4.66 1.99
CA ASP A 208 19.80 -5.47 2.32
C ASP A 208 19.97 -5.68 3.83
N ASN A 209 19.55 -4.70 4.63
CA ASN A 209 19.82 -4.68 6.07
C ASN A 209 18.64 -4.22 6.94
N PHE A 210 17.48 -3.97 6.33
CA PHE A 210 16.26 -3.48 6.99
C PHE A 210 16.48 -2.22 7.86
N GLN A 211 17.49 -1.41 7.54
CA GLN A 211 17.65 -0.11 8.19
C GLN A 211 16.56 0.86 7.72
N PRO A 212 16.11 1.79 8.58
CA PRO A 212 15.11 2.79 8.20
C PRO A 212 15.51 3.57 6.95
N ALA A 213 14.56 3.70 6.03
CA ALA A 213 14.70 4.39 4.74
C ALA A 213 13.59 5.45 4.57
N PRO A 214 13.68 6.33 3.54
CA PRO A 214 12.62 7.27 3.24
C PRO A 214 11.24 6.63 3.10
N THR A 215 10.20 7.41 3.37
CA THR A 215 8.80 6.95 3.30
C THR A 215 8.31 6.92 1.85
N VAL A 216 7.65 5.83 1.44
CA VAL A 216 7.02 5.69 0.12
C VAL A 216 5.50 5.62 0.30
N GLU A 217 4.76 6.57 -0.28
CA GLU A 217 3.32 6.70 -0.10
C GLU A 217 2.69 7.18 -1.40
N GLY A 218 1.51 6.66 -1.76
CA GLY A 218 0.87 7.06 -3.02
C GLY A 218 0.59 8.56 -3.14
N VAL A 219 0.31 9.26 -2.02
CA VAL A 219 0.17 10.74 -1.98
C VAL A 219 1.37 11.48 -2.59
N LYS A 220 2.56 10.87 -2.56
CA LYS A 220 3.79 11.47 -3.12
C LYS A 220 3.92 11.30 -4.62
N ILE A 221 3.04 10.53 -5.26
CA ILE A 221 3.13 10.20 -6.67
C ILE A 221 2.13 11.02 -7.50
N PHE A 222 0.90 11.18 -6.99
CA PHE A 222 -0.21 11.76 -7.76
C PHE A 222 0.01 13.21 -8.18
N LYS A 223 -0.57 13.58 -9.33
CA LYS A 223 -0.67 14.96 -9.83
C LYS A 223 0.70 15.65 -9.93
N GLY A 224 1.72 14.91 -10.36
CA GLY A 224 3.08 15.43 -10.51
C GLY A 224 3.89 15.53 -9.20
N ARG A 225 3.33 15.20 -8.02
CA ARG A 225 4.03 15.28 -6.72
C ARG A 225 5.34 14.50 -6.68
N ARG A 226 5.48 13.45 -7.50
CA ARG A 226 6.72 12.66 -7.60
C ARG A 226 7.94 13.52 -7.94
N LYS A 227 7.75 14.58 -8.75
CA LYS A 227 8.80 15.51 -9.18
C LYS A 227 9.48 16.21 -7.99
N PHE A 228 8.76 16.32 -6.87
CA PHE A 228 9.19 17.04 -5.68
C PHE A 228 9.56 16.13 -4.51
N HIS A 229 9.52 14.80 -4.68
CA HIS A 229 9.95 13.87 -3.63
C HIS A 229 11.48 13.75 -3.58
N SER A 230 12.14 14.72 -2.97
CA SER A 230 13.57 14.68 -2.72
C SER A 230 13.95 15.55 -1.52
N ARG A 231 15.15 15.29 -0.98
CA ARG A 231 15.73 16.09 0.13
C ARG A 231 15.97 17.56 -0.23
N GLN A 232 15.89 17.92 -1.51
CA GLN A 232 15.94 19.31 -1.96
C GLN A 232 14.67 20.08 -1.58
N TYR A 233 13.51 19.41 -1.60
CA TYR A 233 12.22 20.04 -1.42
C TYR A 233 11.69 19.91 0.01
N TYR A 234 11.86 18.74 0.64
CA TYR A 234 11.47 18.51 2.02
C TYR A 234 12.21 17.28 2.62
N PRO A 235 12.22 17.10 3.94
CA PRO A 235 12.75 15.89 4.57
C PRO A 235 11.88 14.68 4.20
N ILE A 236 12.39 13.76 3.37
CA ILE A 236 11.65 12.55 2.92
C ILE A 236 11.68 11.37 3.91
N GLY A 237 12.30 11.58 5.08
CA GLY A 237 12.48 10.58 6.12
C GLY A 237 13.80 9.78 6.00
N PRO A 238 13.97 8.76 6.84
CA PRO A 238 13.03 8.34 7.92
C PRO A 238 12.92 9.40 9.03
N TYR A 239 11.86 9.34 9.84
CA TYR A 239 11.54 10.32 10.89
C TYR A 239 11.56 9.67 12.28
N ARG A 240 12.01 10.40 13.29
CA ARG A 240 12.09 9.88 14.67
C ARG A 240 10.80 10.04 15.44
N THR A 241 9.98 11.01 15.06
CA THR A 241 8.73 11.35 15.75
C THR A 241 7.60 11.56 14.74
N THR A 242 6.38 11.36 15.21
CA THR A 242 5.12 11.67 14.50
C THR A 242 5.06 13.13 14.12
N LYS A 243 5.56 14.02 15.00
CA LYS A 243 5.65 15.46 14.73
C LYS A 243 6.56 15.77 13.55
N GLU A 244 7.77 15.20 13.51
CA GLU A 244 8.69 15.39 12.38
C GLU A 244 8.05 14.95 11.06
N TYR A 245 7.38 13.80 11.08
CA TYR A 245 6.67 13.27 9.91
C TYR A 245 5.54 14.19 9.45
N ILE A 246 4.66 14.65 10.35
CA ILE A 246 3.55 15.56 10.02
C ILE A 246 4.10 16.87 9.43
N LEU A 247 5.11 17.48 10.05
CA LEU A 247 5.70 18.72 9.54
C LEU A 247 6.26 18.52 8.13
N ALA A 248 6.91 17.37 7.87
CA ALA A 248 7.39 17.03 6.54
C ALA A 248 6.26 16.82 5.51
N CYS A 249 5.09 16.30 5.91
CA CYS A 249 3.91 16.24 5.04
C CYS A 249 3.41 17.64 4.65
N TYR A 250 3.39 18.59 5.58
CA TYR A 250 3.07 19.99 5.25
C TYR A 250 4.12 20.60 4.32
N GLU A 251 5.41 20.35 4.56
CA GLU A 251 6.48 20.82 3.69
C GLU A 251 6.41 20.22 2.28
N ARG A 252 6.02 18.95 2.15
CA ARG A 252 5.74 18.30 0.85
C ARG A 252 4.69 19.07 0.07
N GLU A 253 3.53 19.37 0.68
CA GLU A 253 2.45 20.08 -0.01
C GLU A 253 2.83 21.54 -0.31
N ILE A 254 3.49 22.23 0.62
CA ILE A 254 4.03 23.58 0.37
C ILE A 254 4.99 23.56 -0.83
N ALA A 255 5.93 22.60 -0.86
CA ALA A 255 6.87 22.47 -1.96
C ALA A 255 6.16 22.18 -3.29
N TYR A 256 5.18 21.27 -3.29
CA TYR A 256 4.38 20.98 -4.46
C TYR A 256 3.65 22.22 -4.99
N TYR A 257 2.80 22.86 -4.19
CA TYR A 257 2.04 24.03 -4.66
C TYR A 257 2.90 25.24 -5.00
N SER A 258 4.12 25.33 -4.47
CA SER A 258 5.06 26.42 -4.79
C SER A 258 5.80 26.23 -6.11
N HIS A 259 5.87 25.01 -6.66
CA HIS A 259 6.72 24.67 -7.81
C HIS A 259 6.02 23.89 -8.91
N ALA A 260 4.82 23.34 -8.65
CA ALA A 260 4.08 22.55 -9.62
C ALA A 260 3.68 23.40 -10.84
N ASP A 261 3.70 22.76 -12.00
CA ASP A 261 3.17 23.32 -13.23
C ASP A 261 1.65 23.50 -13.09
N GLU A 262 1.05 24.48 -13.77
CA GLU A 262 -0.40 24.72 -13.70
C GLU A 262 -1.22 23.48 -14.11
N GLU A 263 -0.68 22.67 -15.02
CA GLU A 263 -1.27 21.42 -15.54
C GLU A 263 -1.31 20.30 -14.48
N ASP A 264 -0.37 20.31 -13.53
CA ASP A 264 -0.33 19.35 -12.43
C ASP A 264 -1.32 19.72 -11.32
N ILE A 265 -1.72 20.99 -11.22
CA ILE A 265 -2.62 21.49 -10.18
C ILE A 265 -4.08 21.36 -10.64
N GLU A 266 -4.90 20.64 -9.88
CA GLU A 266 -6.36 20.60 -10.10
C GLU A 266 -7.01 21.94 -9.72
N GLN A 267 -7.10 22.85 -10.70
CA GLN A 267 -7.66 24.20 -10.53
C GLN A 267 -9.11 24.18 -10.02
N ASP A 268 -9.89 23.15 -10.34
CA ASP A 268 -11.27 22.98 -9.87
C ASP A 268 -11.37 22.88 -8.34
N LEU A 269 -10.27 22.60 -7.63
CA LEU A 269 -10.23 22.57 -6.15
C LEU A 269 -9.96 23.95 -5.53
N PHE A 270 -9.67 24.96 -6.36
CA PHE A 270 -9.27 26.32 -5.97
C PHE A 270 -10.37 27.34 -6.32
N GLU A 271 -11.64 27.03 -6.06
CA GLU A 271 -12.78 27.89 -6.42
C GLU A 271 -12.68 29.30 -5.79
N ASP A 272 -12.45 29.36 -4.47
CA ASP A 272 -12.47 30.60 -3.68
C ASP A 272 -11.09 30.98 -3.09
N VAL A 273 -10.06 30.19 -3.36
CA VAL A 273 -8.75 30.31 -2.71
C VAL A 273 -7.67 30.25 -3.76
N SER A 274 -6.76 31.23 -3.78
CA SER A 274 -5.60 31.19 -4.67
C SER A 274 -4.57 30.17 -4.17
N ALA A 275 -3.76 29.59 -5.06
CA ALA A 275 -2.64 28.72 -4.68
C ALA A 275 -1.69 29.41 -3.67
N SER A 276 -1.42 30.71 -3.87
CA SER A 276 -0.60 31.50 -2.93
C SER A 276 -1.22 31.59 -1.54
N ASP A 277 -2.53 31.79 -1.44
CA ASP A 277 -3.21 31.86 -0.15
C ASP A 277 -3.31 30.50 0.51
N PHE A 278 -3.47 29.43 -0.27
CA PHE A 278 -3.42 28.07 0.27
C PHE A 278 -2.03 27.74 0.83
N ILE A 279 -0.95 28.09 0.13
CA ILE A 279 0.42 27.93 0.63
C ILE A 279 0.60 28.66 1.98
N LYS A 280 0.09 29.90 2.09
CA LYS A 280 0.13 30.64 3.37
C LYS A 280 -0.63 29.92 4.48
N ARG A 281 -1.80 29.35 4.19
CA ARG A 281 -2.57 28.54 5.16
C ARG A 281 -1.78 27.32 5.63
N LEU A 282 -1.15 26.60 4.70
CA LEU A 282 -0.30 25.44 5.01
C LEU A 282 0.90 25.85 5.88
N GLN A 283 1.57 26.94 5.56
CA GLN A 283 2.70 27.49 6.35
C GLN A 283 2.26 27.85 7.77
N GLN A 284 1.15 28.58 7.91
CA GLN A 284 0.60 28.95 9.23
C GLN A 284 0.25 27.72 10.07
N LYS A 285 -0.39 26.72 9.47
CA LYS A 285 -0.75 25.47 10.16
C LYS A 285 0.49 24.68 10.56
N ARG A 286 1.47 24.54 9.67
CA ARG A 286 2.78 23.91 9.97
C ARG A 286 3.46 24.60 11.15
N ASP A 287 3.55 25.94 11.12
CA ASP A 287 4.22 26.71 12.18
C ASP A 287 3.48 26.56 13.52
N SER A 288 2.16 26.53 13.50
CA SER A 288 1.35 26.22 14.70
C SER A 288 1.67 24.82 15.23
N LEU A 289 1.69 23.79 14.38
CA LEU A 289 2.00 22.41 14.78
C LEU A 289 3.43 22.27 15.31
N ALA A 290 4.38 23.04 14.78
CA ALA A 290 5.76 23.04 15.25
C ALA A 290 5.89 23.49 16.73
N THR A 291 4.93 24.26 17.25
CA THR A 291 4.90 24.70 18.66
C THR A 291 4.20 23.73 19.60
N ILE A 292 3.44 22.76 19.08
CA ILE A 292 2.67 21.81 19.86
C ILE A 292 3.54 20.59 20.18
N ASP A 293 3.47 20.10 21.42
CA ASP A 293 4.08 18.82 21.78
C ASP A 293 3.15 17.68 21.39
N MET A 294 3.72 16.60 20.86
CA MET A 294 2.97 15.48 20.32
C MET A 294 3.56 14.20 20.86
N GLU A 295 2.74 13.41 21.55
CA GLU A 295 3.13 12.08 21.99
C GLU A 295 3.15 11.12 20.80
N ASP A 296 4.19 10.30 20.76
CA ASP A 296 4.36 9.28 19.73
C ASP A 296 3.58 8.01 20.09
N GLU A 297 2.78 7.55 19.14
CA GLU A 297 2.27 6.18 19.16
C GLU A 297 3.41 5.20 18.83
N PRO A 298 3.29 3.91 19.19
CA PRO A 298 4.20 2.89 18.69
C PRO A 298 4.24 2.90 17.16
N PHE A 299 5.44 2.88 16.58
CA PHE A 299 5.59 2.74 15.13
C PHE A 299 5.61 1.27 14.74
N THR A 300 4.66 0.90 13.89
CA THR A 300 4.37 -0.48 13.53
C THR A 300 4.36 -0.68 12.04
N LEU A 301 4.38 -1.94 11.60
CA LEU A 301 4.26 -2.25 10.19
C LEU A 301 2.86 -1.88 9.71
N VAL A 302 2.79 -1.08 8.66
CA VAL A 302 1.58 -0.81 7.89
C VAL A 302 1.85 -1.19 6.44
N HIS A 303 0.98 -2.02 5.87
CA HIS A 303 1.11 -2.47 4.47
C HIS A 303 0.89 -1.33 3.47
N GLY A 304 0.00 -0.39 3.79
CA GLY A 304 -0.36 0.74 2.93
C GLY A 304 -1.47 0.45 1.91
N ASP A 305 -1.87 -0.81 1.69
CA ASP A 305 -2.90 -1.20 0.71
C ASP A 305 -3.41 -2.64 0.95
N PHE A 306 -3.71 -2.98 2.21
CA PHE A 306 -4.07 -4.36 2.60
C PHE A 306 -5.54 -4.66 2.30
N HIS A 307 -5.84 -4.95 1.03
CA HIS A 307 -7.19 -5.23 0.53
C HIS A 307 -7.23 -6.52 -0.28
N GLY A 308 -8.42 -7.08 -0.49
CA GLY A 308 -8.64 -8.37 -1.13
C GLY A 308 -8.00 -8.53 -2.51
N ARG A 309 -7.83 -7.44 -3.27
CA ARG A 309 -7.09 -7.44 -4.55
C ARG A 309 -5.61 -7.81 -4.42
N ASN A 310 -5.01 -7.51 -3.28
CA ASN A 310 -3.59 -7.73 -2.99
C ASN A 310 -3.36 -9.03 -2.21
N ILE A 311 -4.38 -9.88 -2.05
CA ILE A 311 -4.30 -11.14 -1.33
C ILE A 311 -4.65 -12.28 -2.28
N LEU A 312 -3.68 -13.11 -2.63
CA LEU A 312 -3.87 -14.27 -3.48
C LEU A 312 -4.39 -15.46 -2.67
N THR A 313 -5.42 -16.13 -3.18
CA THR A 313 -6.09 -17.26 -2.53
C THR A 313 -6.40 -18.42 -3.45
N LYS A 314 -6.52 -19.62 -2.86
CA LYS A 314 -7.21 -20.79 -3.41
C LYS A 314 -8.23 -21.26 -2.38
N GLY A 315 -9.51 -20.99 -2.61
CA GLY A 315 -10.54 -21.21 -1.60
C GLY A 315 -10.32 -20.28 -0.39
N ASP A 316 -10.25 -20.86 0.81
CA ASP A 316 -10.03 -20.17 2.09
C ASP A 316 -8.55 -20.13 2.53
N GLN A 317 -7.62 -20.52 1.65
CA GLN A 317 -6.19 -20.48 1.92
C GLN A 317 -5.54 -19.25 1.28
N ILE A 318 -4.85 -18.44 2.09
CA ILE A 318 -3.96 -17.37 1.62
C ILE A 318 -2.66 -17.96 1.10
N LEU A 319 -2.29 -17.61 -0.13
CA LEU A 319 -1.09 -18.09 -0.82
C LEU A 319 -0.08 -16.99 -1.13
N GLY A 320 -0.45 -15.72 -1.03
CA GLY A 320 0.48 -14.60 -1.19
C GLY A 320 -0.16 -13.27 -0.85
N ILE A 321 0.57 -12.40 -0.16
CA ILE A 321 0.23 -10.98 0.01
C ILE A 321 1.16 -10.16 -0.90
N LEU A 322 0.56 -9.32 -1.73
CA LEU A 322 1.19 -8.57 -2.80
C LEU A 322 1.26 -7.07 -2.47
N ASP A 323 1.94 -6.32 -3.34
CA ASP A 323 1.90 -4.85 -3.38
C ASP A 323 2.36 -4.12 -2.11
N TRP A 324 3.57 -4.49 -1.67
CA TRP A 324 4.25 -3.91 -0.51
C TRP A 324 4.94 -2.57 -0.81
N GLU A 325 4.67 -1.93 -1.94
CA GLU A 325 5.40 -0.74 -2.38
C GLU A 325 5.16 0.49 -1.50
N PHE A 326 3.98 0.59 -0.89
CA PHE A 326 3.61 1.63 0.08
C PHE A 326 3.67 1.17 1.54
N ALA A 327 4.29 0.01 1.78
CA ALA A 327 4.50 -0.45 3.13
C ALA A 327 5.50 0.45 3.85
N GLY A 328 5.36 0.54 5.16
CA GLY A 328 6.25 1.34 5.98
C GLY A 328 6.01 1.13 7.46
N SER A 329 6.93 1.66 8.24
CA SER A 329 6.74 1.89 9.66
C SER A 329 5.98 3.18 9.86
N TYR A 330 4.83 3.12 10.55
CA TYR A 330 3.96 4.26 10.83
C TYR A 330 3.31 4.12 12.22
N PRO A 331 2.78 5.21 12.82
CA PRO A 331 1.96 5.12 14.03
C PRO A 331 0.89 4.04 13.94
N VAL A 332 0.69 3.26 15.01
CA VAL A 332 -0.18 2.06 14.99
C VAL A 332 -1.62 2.36 14.58
N SER A 333 -2.11 3.58 14.79
CA SER A 333 -3.42 4.02 14.30
C SER A 333 -3.56 3.98 12.78
N GLU A 334 -2.45 4.01 12.06
CA GLU A 334 -2.41 3.94 10.61
C GLU A 334 -2.58 2.52 10.06
N THR A 335 -2.65 1.51 10.92
CA THR A 335 -2.88 0.12 10.51
C THR A 335 -4.23 -0.06 9.81
N LEU A 336 -5.26 0.71 10.22
CA LEU A 336 -6.63 0.63 9.70
C LEU A 336 -7.17 1.97 9.17
N SER A 337 -6.33 3.01 9.03
CA SER A 337 -6.75 4.40 8.80
C SER A 337 -7.43 4.65 7.43
N GLY A 338 -7.32 3.72 6.48
CA GLY A 338 -7.93 3.77 5.14
C GLY A 338 -9.41 3.35 5.04
N GLY A 339 -10.06 3.02 6.17
CA GLY A 339 -11.48 2.64 6.18
C GLY A 339 -11.75 1.14 6.21
N GLY A 340 -10.79 0.32 6.66
CA GLY A 340 -10.98 -1.12 6.86
C GLY A 340 -10.18 -2.01 5.91
N ILE A 341 -10.62 -3.26 5.80
CA ILE A 341 -10.11 -4.22 4.80
C ILE A 341 -11.27 -4.55 3.84
N ASP A 342 -11.28 -3.90 2.68
CA ASP A 342 -12.18 -4.27 1.60
C ASP A 342 -11.84 -5.67 1.09
N VAL A 343 -12.82 -6.58 1.11
CA VAL A 343 -12.68 -7.98 0.71
C VAL A 343 -13.08 -8.21 -0.75
N VAL A 344 -13.84 -7.28 -1.34
CA VAL A 344 -14.25 -7.25 -2.76
C VAL A 344 -14.03 -5.86 -3.37
N GLU A 345 -13.96 -5.77 -4.68
CA GLU A 345 -14.03 -4.48 -5.38
C GLU A 345 -15.48 -3.95 -5.28
N ALA A 346 -15.66 -2.75 -4.72
CA ALA A 346 -16.97 -2.14 -4.58
C ALA A 346 -17.46 -1.63 -5.95
N GLU A 347 -17.93 -2.51 -6.83
CA GLU A 347 -18.44 -2.15 -8.17
C GLU A 347 -19.98 -2.08 -8.23
N SER A 348 -20.65 -2.51 -7.17
CA SER A 348 -22.11 -2.49 -7.03
C SER A 348 -22.50 -2.23 -5.58
N GLU A 349 -23.76 -1.85 -5.35
CA GLU A 349 -24.32 -1.69 -4.00
C GLU A 349 -24.24 -2.99 -3.18
N GLU A 350 -24.46 -4.14 -3.82
CA GLU A 350 -24.32 -5.46 -3.18
C GLU A 350 -22.88 -5.71 -2.70
N LEU A 351 -21.87 -5.33 -3.48
CA LEU A 351 -20.47 -5.50 -3.10
C LEU A 351 -20.02 -4.48 -2.05
N ASP A 352 -20.57 -3.26 -2.07
CA ASP A 352 -20.33 -2.25 -1.03
C ASP A 352 -20.94 -2.67 0.32
N ASP A 353 -22.16 -3.24 0.30
CA ASP A 353 -22.81 -3.83 1.48
C ASP A 353 -22.00 -5.02 2.02
N GLU A 354 -21.45 -5.85 1.15
CA GLU A 354 -20.58 -6.97 1.53
C GLU A 354 -19.29 -6.47 2.21
N ASN A 355 -18.62 -5.46 1.66
CA ASN A 355 -17.45 -4.83 2.28
C ASN A 355 -17.81 -4.20 3.64
N THR A 356 -18.94 -3.51 3.73
CA THR A 356 -19.45 -2.93 4.99
C THR A 356 -19.67 -3.99 6.06
N LEU A 357 -20.31 -5.11 5.70
CA LEU A 357 -20.57 -6.20 6.63
C LEU A 357 -19.28 -6.81 7.15
N TRP A 358 -18.33 -7.08 6.25
CA TRP A 358 -17.10 -7.79 6.59
C TRP A 358 -16.03 -6.90 7.19
N ASP A 359 -15.96 -5.61 6.88
CA ASP A 359 -15.11 -4.66 7.61
C ASP A 359 -15.44 -4.70 9.11
N ARG A 360 -16.73 -4.61 9.46
CA ARG A 360 -17.17 -4.70 10.86
C ARG A 360 -16.74 -6.01 11.52
N ARG A 361 -16.98 -7.14 10.85
CA ARG A 361 -16.60 -8.46 11.38
C ARG A 361 -15.09 -8.64 11.52
N ILE A 362 -14.32 -8.18 10.53
CA ILE A 362 -12.86 -8.25 10.55
C ILE A 362 -12.32 -7.38 11.69
N ARG A 363 -12.86 -6.17 11.91
CA ARG A 363 -12.50 -5.31 13.06
C ARG A 363 -12.82 -5.97 14.39
N ASP A 364 -13.95 -6.65 14.50
CA ASP A 364 -14.29 -7.42 15.71
C ASP A 364 -13.27 -8.55 15.93
N PHE A 365 -12.90 -9.31 14.88
CA PHE A 365 -11.86 -10.33 14.99
C PHE A 365 -10.47 -9.77 15.29
N ILE A 366 -10.11 -8.59 14.76
CA ILE A 366 -8.86 -7.89 15.10
C ILE A 366 -8.84 -7.57 16.59
N ARG A 367 -9.97 -7.05 17.12
CA ARG A 367 -10.10 -6.77 18.55
C ARG A 367 -9.96 -8.05 19.38
N GLU A 368 -10.66 -9.12 19.01
CA GLU A 368 -10.58 -10.41 19.70
C GLU A 368 -9.15 -10.98 19.70
N GLU A 369 -8.47 -10.96 18.56
CA GLU A 369 -7.10 -11.44 18.42
C GLU A 369 -6.12 -10.57 19.22
N ALA A 370 -6.25 -9.24 19.19
CA ALA A 370 -5.41 -8.33 19.96
C ALA A 370 -5.58 -8.56 21.47
N VAL A 371 -6.83 -8.71 21.95
CA VAL A 371 -7.13 -9.05 23.35
C VAL A 371 -6.57 -10.42 23.73
N ALA A 372 -6.68 -11.42 22.84
CA ALA A 372 -6.09 -12.75 23.06
C ALA A 372 -4.55 -12.70 23.19
N ARG A 373 -3.91 -11.68 22.60
CA ARG A 373 -2.48 -11.37 22.75
C ARG A 373 -2.17 -10.36 23.86
N HIS A 374 -3.12 -10.13 24.77
CA HIS A 374 -2.98 -9.24 25.93
C HIS A 374 -2.75 -7.75 25.58
N TRP A 375 -3.32 -7.29 24.46
CA TRP A 375 -3.40 -5.85 24.19
C TRP A 375 -4.60 -5.27 24.93
N GLU A 376 -4.36 -4.21 25.71
CA GLU A 376 -5.36 -3.58 26.56
C GLU A 376 -5.27 -2.04 26.47
N GLY A 377 -6.35 -1.36 26.84
CA GLY A 377 -6.43 0.09 26.94
C GLY A 377 -6.10 0.83 25.63
N ASP A 378 -5.34 1.92 25.76
CA ASP A 378 -5.06 2.86 24.67
C ASP A 378 -4.44 2.18 23.44
N LYS A 379 -3.60 1.15 23.61
CA LYS A 379 -2.98 0.43 22.48
C LYS A 379 -4.01 -0.24 21.58
N LEU A 380 -5.07 -0.80 22.17
CA LEU A 380 -6.16 -1.42 21.43
C LEU A 380 -7.01 -0.38 20.72
N ASP A 381 -7.26 0.77 21.38
CA ASP A 381 -8.03 1.85 20.78
C ASP A 381 -7.28 2.50 19.60
N LEU A 382 -5.97 2.71 19.74
CA LEU A 382 -5.11 3.19 18.65
C LEU A 382 -5.15 2.24 17.46
N LEU A 383 -4.93 0.92 17.66
CA LEU A 383 -5.01 -0.08 16.59
C LEU A 383 -6.32 -0.01 15.79
N LEU A 384 -7.42 0.29 16.46
CA LEU A 384 -8.74 0.36 15.85
C LEU A 384 -9.03 1.70 15.13
N GLY A 385 -8.03 2.59 15.06
CA GLY A 385 -8.04 3.81 14.28
C GLY A 385 -8.27 5.08 15.09
N ASN A 386 -8.30 5.02 16.44
CA ASN A 386 -8.53 6.20 17.29
C ASN A 386 -7.23 6.99 17.57
N GLY A 387 -6.41 7.20 16.54
CA GLY A 387 -5.14 7.92 16.65
C GLY A 387 -5.24 9.42 16.43
N ASN A 388 -4.09 10.01 16.16
CA ASN A 388 -3.98 11.46 15.95
C ASN A 388 -4.69 11.94 14.66
N LEU A 389 -5.72 12.78 14.80
CA LEU A 389 -6.47 13.31 13.64
C LEU A 389 -5.61 14.18 12.71
N GLU A 390 -4.61 14.90 13.23
CA GLU A 390 -3.71 15.70 12.40
C GLU A 390 -2.75 14.81 11.60
N LEU A 391 -2.36 13.65 12.14
CA LEU A 391 -1.62 12.63 11.39
C LEU A 391 -2.45 12.11 10.20
N ALA A 392 -3.68 11.68 10.47
CA ALA A 392 -4.58 11.17 9.44
C ALA A 392 -4.81 12.19 8.30
N ARG A 393 -4.91 13.48 8.65
CA ARG A 393 -5.00 14.58 7.67
C ARG A 393 -3.69 14.81 6.92
N ALA A 394 -2.55 14.76 7.60
CA ALA A 394 -1.26 15.07 6.99
C ALA A 394 -0.78 14.00 6.00
N ARG A 395 -1.15 12.74 6.25
CA ARG A 395 -0.76 11.60 5.42
C ARG A 395 -1.46 11.56 4.06
N VAL A 396 -2.56 12.29 3.88
CA VAL A 396 -3.30 12.37 2.62
C VAL A 396 -2.98 13.63 1.82
N GLU A 397 -3.53 13.74 0.60
CA GLU A 397 -3.43 14.98 -0.20
C GLU A 397 -4.16 16.11 0.54
N MET A 398 -3.50 17.27 0.66
CA MET A 398 -4.12 18.46 1.24
C MET A 398 -4.64 19.37 0.14
N PHE A 399 -5.90 19.80 0.27
CA PHE A 399 -6.56 20.71 -0.67
C PHE A 399 -7.04 22.00 0.05
N PRO A 400 -7.35 23.09 -0.68
CA PRO A 400 -7.65 24.44 -0.14
C PRO A 400 -8.77 24.62 0.89
#